data_AF-A0A4R7T6V7-F1
#
_entry.id   AF-A0A4R7T6V7-F1
#
_cell.length_a   1.000
_cell.length_b   1.000
_cell.length_c   1.000
_cell.angle_alpha   90.00
_cell.angle_beta   90.00
_cell.angle_gamma   90.00
#
_symmetry.space_group_name_H-M   'P 1'
#
loop_
_entity.id
_entity.type
_entity.pdbx_description
1 polymer ?
#
loop_
_entity_poly.entity_id
_entity_poly.type
_entity_poly.pdbx_seq_one_letter_code
_entity_poly.pdbx_strand_id
1 'polypeptide(L)'
;MSRDYTKPTLKLLFGRATHCAYPNCTSPLIFEDRGRLTVSVDIAHIRSESPDGPRYDSTYPEPLIDSEENLLLLCGIHHRPVDQHEVDYPVSELLEWKRRQVTASSGRQLSEQQLEQIVQQVQQSLATLTEVKLAVQPVGLVLVNHGWLSVPLEGLGATTLSKPDQGQYLGVEVTNEGLVPVTVNAVGIDVDIDASPFYASYQFLLDDSSFLPSRRLEGKSSASWPAHIPTVQASILEIAKTYRRVPRRFRCFVKPGAGDRAEGTWMSILHLPIWKSDITEERLLDVNTSAAESQQWESGQGTS
;
A
#
# COMPACT_ATOMS: atom_id res chain seq x y z
N MET A 1 -29.28 4.15 -55.47
CA MET A 1 -28.47 5.28 -55.97
C MET A 1 -27.53 5.67 -54.85
N SER A 2 -26.23 5.84 -55.11
CA SER A 2 -25.31 6.37 -54.09
C SER A 2 -25.65 7.83 -53.88
N ARG A 3 -26.10 8.22 -52.68
CA ARG A 3 -26.15 9.65 -52.32
C ARG A 3 -24.73 10.20 -52.30
N ASP A 4 -24.59 11.47 -52.68
CA ASP A 4 -23.31 12.18 -52.66
C ASP A 4 -23.33 13.24 -51.56
N TYR A 5 -22.57 13.00 -50.49
CA TYR A 5 -22.43 13.95 -49.38
C TYR A 5 -21.23 14.85 -49.63
N THR A 6 -21.34 16.12 -49.24
CA THR A 6 -20.21 17.04 -49.39
C THR A 6 -18.99 16.55 -48.60
N LYS A 7 -17.79 16.82 -49.11
CA LYS A 7 -16.53 16.47 -48.41
C LYS A 7 -16.47 17.06 -46.99
N PRO A 8 -16.88 18.32 -46.74
CA PRO A 8 -16.98 18.85 -45.37
C PRO A 8 -17.92 18.04 -44.47
N THR A 9 -19.12 17.68 -44.96
CA THR A 9 -20.08 16.84 -44.22
C THR A 9 -19.45 15.52 -43.80
N LEU A 10 -18.82 14.79 -44.73
CA LEU A 10 -18.18 13.50 -44.44
C LEU A 10 -17.03 13.64 -43.43
N LYS A 11 -16.18 14.66 -43.57
CA LYS A 11 -15.06 14.91 -42.64
C LYS A 11 -15.55 15.20 -41.23
N LEU A 12 -16.57 16.02 -41.07
CA LEU A 12 -17.15 16.33 -39.76
C LEU A 12 -17.84 15.11 -39.16
N LEU A 13 -18.63 14.38 -39.97
CA LEU A 13 -19.36 13.20 -39.52
C LEU A 13 -18.43 12.09 -39.00
N PHE A 14 -17.42 11.72 -39.79
CA PHE A 14 -16.45 10.69 -39.39
C PHE A 14 -15.41 11.18 -38.38
N GLY A 15 -15.04 12.46 -38.42
CA GLY A 15 -14.08 13.05 -37.47
C GLY A 15 -14.63 13.21 -36.05
N ARG A 16 -15.97 13.30 -35.90
CA ARG A 16 -16.66 13.45 -34.61
C ARG A 16 -17.30 12.15 -34.13
N ALA A 17 -16.91 11.00 -34.67
CA ALA A 17 -17.42 9.71 -34.26
C ALA A 17 -16.27 8.74 -34.04
N THR A 18 -16.41 7.82 -33.08
CA THR A 18 -15.41 6.78 -32.80
C THR A 18 -15.97 5.37 -32.96
N HIS A 19 -17.29 5.22 -32.92
CA HIS A 19 -18.02 3.95 -32.97
C HIS A 19 -19.46 4.19 -33.46
N CYS A 20 -20.19 3.10 -33.71
CA CYS A 20 -21.61 3.12 -34.03
C CYS A 20 -22.43 3.92 -33.00
N ALA A 21 -23.39 4.73 -33.45
CA ALA A 21 -24.21 5.59 -32.58
C ALA A 21 -25.23 4.82 -31.71
N TYR A 22 -25.51 3.55 -32.05
CA TYR A 22 -26.48 2.74 -31.31
C TYR A 22 -26.04 2.56 -29.84
N PRO A 23 -26.95 2.68 -28.86
CA PRO A 23 -26.62 2.55 -27.44
C PRO A 23 -25.81 1.28 -27.14
N ASN A 24 -24.69 1.44 -26.44
CA ASN A 24 -23.81 0.35 -25.99
C ASN A 24 -23.14 -0.46 -27.13
N CYS A 25 -23.23 -0.03 -28.39
CA CYS A 25 -22.50 -0.67 -29.48
C CYS A 25 -21.05 -0.17 -29.49
N THR A 26 -20.07 -1.07 -29.51
CA THR A 26 -18.64 -0.72 -29.57
C THR A 26 -18.02 -0.97 -30.94
N SER A 27 -18.84 -1.27 -31.97
CA SER A 27 -18.35 -1.52 -33.32
C SER A 27 -17.59 -0.29 -33.85
N PRO A 28 -16.34 -0.46 -34.30
CA PRO A 28 -15.54 0.65 -34.79
C PRO A 28 -16.10 1.17 -36.13
N LEU A 29 -15.75 2.41 -36.49
CA LEU A 29 -16.11 2.97 -37.80
C LEU A 29 -15.29 2.34 -38.93
N ILE A 30 -14.04 2.00 -38.63
CA ILE A 30 -13.08 1.40 -39.54
C ILE A 30 -12.45 0.22 -38.81
N PHE A 31 -12.40 -0.93 -39.46
CA PHE A 31 -11.69 -2.10 -38.97
C PHE A 31 -10.62 -2.54 -39.97
N GLU A 32 -9.63 -3.27 -39.47
CA GLU A 32 -8.60 -3.87 -40.30
C GLU A 32 -8.84 -5.37 -40.44
N ASP A 33 -8.89 -5.84 -41.69
CA ASP A 33 -8.90 -7.27 -42.01
C ASP A 33 -7.82 -7.56 -43.05
N ARG A 34 -6.94 -8.53 -42.74
CA ARG A 34 -5.83 -8.95 -43.61
C ARG A 34 -4.96 -7.79 -44.11
N GLY A 35 -4.65 -6.82 -43.25
CA GLY A 35 -3.83 -5.65 -43.60
C GLY A 35 -4.56 -4.57 -44.39
N ARG A 36 -5.90 -4.63 -44.49
CA ARG A 36 -6.71 -3.67 -45.24
C ARG A 36 -7.73 -3.00 -44.33
N LEU A 37 -7.74 -1.67 -44.35
CA LEU A 37 -8.74 -0.86 -43.68
C LEU A 37 -10.06 -0.90 -44.45
N THR A 38 -11.15 -1.17 -43.75
CA THR A 38 -12.52 -1.25 -44.29
C THR A 38 -13.45 -0.41 -43.42
N VAL A 39 -14.30 0.40 -44.06
CA VAL A 39 -15.37 1.13 -43.36
C VAL A 39 -16.48 0.15 -42.99
N SER A 40 -16.81 0.03 -41.70
CA SER A 40 -17.80 -0.92 -41.15
C SER A 40 -19.16 -0.28 -40.82
N VAL A 41 -19.33 0.99 -41.18
CA VAL A 41 -20.53 1.78 -40.86
C VAL A 41 -21.13 2.40 -42.10
N ASP A 42 -22.45 2.57 -42.03
CA ASP A 42 -23.27 3.25 -43.01
C ASP A 42 -23.79 4.58 -42.43
N ILE A 43 -24.07 5.53 -43.31
CA ILE A 43 -24.67 6.82 -42.96
C ILE A 43 -26.19 6.64 -42.91
N ALA A 44 -26.81 6.95 -41.77
CA ALA A 44 -28.25 6.96 -41.60
C ALA A 44 -28.77 8.39 -41.41
N HIS A 45 -29.91 8.68 -42.03
CA HIS A 45 -30.64 9.93 -41.81
C HIS A 45 -31.49 9.85 -40.55
N ILE A 46 -31.46 10.93 -39.76
CA ILE A 46 -32.38 11.13 -38.64
C ILE A 46 -33.78 11.44 -39.18
N ARG A 47 -33.87 12.36 -40.16
CA ARG A 47 -35.10 12.71 -40.88
C ARG A 47 -34.95 12.41 -42.37
N SER A 48 -35.95 11.76 -42.96
CA SER A 48 -36.01 11.47 -44.40
C SER A 48 -36.32 12.70 -45.25
N GLU A 49 -35.83 12.70 -46.48
CA GLU A 49 -36.18 13.67 -47.53
C GLU A 49 -37.52 13.34 -48.22
N SER A 50 -37.83 12.05 -48.29
CA SER A 50 -38.99 11.53 -49.01
C SER A 50 -40.24 11.70 -48.16
N PRO A 51 -41.33 12.27 -48.70
CA PRO A 51 -42.62 12.36 -48.02
C PRO A 51 -43.16 11.02 -47.51
N ASP A 52 -42.87 9.94 -48.24
CA ASP A 52 -43.26 8.57 -47.87
C ASP A 52 -42.15 7.82 -47.12
N GLY A 53 -41.07 8.51 -46.75
CA GLY A 53 -39.91 7.90 -46.11
C GLY A 53 -39.93 8.01 -44.58
N PRO A 54 -39.09 7.21 -43.90
CA PRO A 54 -39.02 7.15 -42.45
C PRO A 54 -38.85 8.52 -41.79
N ARG A 55 -39.75 8.88 -40.88
CA ARG A 55 -39.63 10.12 -40.08
C ARG A 55 -39.56 11.39 -40.94
N TYR A 56 -40.24 11.43 -42.07
CA TYR A 56 -40.38 12.65 -42.86
C TYR A 56 -40.98 13.78 -42.02
N ASP A 57 -40.40 14.97 -42.16
CA ASP A 57 -40.83 16.18 -41.48
C ASP A 57 -40.90 17.31 -42.51
N SER A 58 -42.12 17.68 -42.92
CA SER A 58 -42.35 18.73 -43.92
C SER A 58 -41.91 20.12 -43.44
N THR A 59 -41.64 20.29 -42.14
CA THR A 59 -41.14 21.53 -41.57
C THR A 59 -39.62 21.59 -41.51
N TYR A 60 -38.93 20.47 -41.75
CA TYR A 60 -37.48 20.42 -41.72
C TYR A 60 -36.87 20.99 -43.01
N PRO A 61 -35.90 21.92 -42.93
CA PRO A 61 -35.35 22.56 -44.12
C PRO A 61 -34.65 21.56 -45.05
N GLU A 62 -35.04 21.54 -46.33
CA GLU A 62 -34.42 20.72 -47.37
C GLU A 62 -32.87 20.83 -47.42
N PRO A 63 -32.25 22.03 -47.29
CA PRO A 63 -30.79 22.13 -47.30
C PRO A 63 -30.10 21.44 -46.12
N LEU A 64 -30.83 21.11 -45.05
CA LEU A 64 -30.29 20.47 -43.85
C LEU A 64 -30.44 18.93 -43.88
N ILE A 65 -31.18 18.38 -44.83
CA ILE A 65 -31.41 16.93 -44.93
C ILE A 65 -30.09 16.15 -45.00
N ASP A 66 -29.13 16.61 -45.79
CA ASP A 66 -27.80 15.99 -45.93
C ASP A 66 -26.71 16.69 -45.10
N SER A 67 -27.11 17.49 -44.10
CA SER A 67 -26.18 18.13 -43.16
C SER A 67 -25.69 17.15 -42.10
N GLU A 68 -24.49 17.38 -41.55
CA GLU A 68 -23.90 16.51 -40.51
C GLU A 68 -24.80 16.37 -39.27
N GLU A 69 -25.63 17.38 -38.99
CA GLU A 69 -26.56 17.41 -37.86
C GLU A 69 -27.73 16.44 -38.04
N ASN A 70 -28.11 16.11 -39.27
CA ASN A 70 -29.18 15.17 -39.59
C ASN A 70 -28.68 13.76 -39.91
N LEU A 71 -27.37 13.50 -39.74
CA LEU A 71 -26.73 12.22 -40.09
C LEU A 71 -26.05 11.60 -38.87
N LEU A 72 -26.13 10.28 -38.75
CA LEU A 72 -25.37 9.49 -37.77
C LEU A 72 -24.72 8.26 -38.42
N LEU A 73 -23.67 7.73 -37.80
CA LEU A 73 -23.00 6.51 -38.28
C LEU A 73 -23.47 5.28 -37.51
N LEU A 74 -23.96 4.27 -38.23
CA LEU A 74 -24.42 3.00 -37.67
C LEU A 74 -23.68 1.83 -38.31
N CYS A 75 -23.33 0.79 -37.55
CA CYS A 75 -22.79 -0.42 -38.16
C CYS A 75 -23.87 -1.16 -38.96
N GLY A 76 -23.48 -2.03 -39.89
CA GLY A 76 -24.42 -2.75 -40.75
C GLY A 76 -25.44 -3.66 -40.03
N ILE A 77 -25.27 -3.87 -38.72
CA ILE A 77 -26.26 -4.54 -37.84
C ILE A 77 -27.38 -3.58 -37.44
N HIS A 78 -27.04 -2.36 -37.02
CA HIS A 78 -27.98 -1.38 -36.49
C HIS A 78 -28.54 -0.41 -37.54
N HIS A 79 -27.86 -0.24 -38.67
CA HIS A 79 -28.32 0.63 -39.76
C HIS A 79 -29.65 0.14 -40.34
N ARG A 80 -29.72 -1.14 -40.72
CA ARG A 80 -30.91 -1.74 -41.36
C ARG A 80 -32.20 -1.60 -40.54
N PRO A 81 -32.24 -1.93 -39.23
CA PRO A 81 -33.44 -1.72 -38.43
C PRO A 81 -33.91 -0.27 -38.37
N VAL A 82 -32.98 0.68 -38.20
CA VAL A 82 -33.28 2.12 -38.11
C VAL A 82 -33.90 2.67 -39.39
N ASP A 83 -33.42 2.21 -40.54
CA ASP A 83 -33.96 2.58 -41.85
C ASP A 83 -35.33 1.94 -42.14
N GLN A 84 -35.57 0.72 -41.66
CA GLN A 84 -36.78 -0.05 -42.03
C GLN A 84 -37.96 0.10 -41.06
N HIS A 85 -37.71 0.44 -39.79
CA HIS A 85 -38.73 0.43 -38.73
C HIS A 85 -38.94 1.83 -38.17
N GLU A 86 -39.59 2.70 -38.93
CA GLU A 86 -39.70 4.13 -38.59
C GLU A 86 -40.37 4.41 -37.23
N VAL A 87 -41.36 3.59 -36.85
CA VAL A 87 -42.16 3.74 -35.63
C VAL A 87 -41.33 3.45 -34.37
N ASP A 88 -40.33 2.57 -34.50
CA ASP A 88 -39.55 2.08 -33.37
C ASP A 88 -38.35 2.99 -33.03
N TYR A 89 -38.02 3.94 -33.92
CA TYR A 89 -36.86 4.82 -33.77
C TYR A 89 -37.26 6.28 -33.99
N PRO A 90 -37.83 6.98 -32.99
CA PRO A 90 -38.25 8.37 -33.15
C PRO A 90 -37.06 9.32 -33.33
N VAL A 91 -37.31 10.45 -34.00
CA VAL A 91 -36.31 11.51 -34.27
C VAL A 91 -35.57 11.97 -33.01
N SER A 92 -36.28 12.14 -31.90
CA SER A 92 -35.71 12.57 -30.62
C SER A 92 -34.66 11.58 -30.09
N GLU A 93 -34.91 10.29 -30.25
CA GLU A 93 -33.98 9.25 -29.83
C GLU A 93 -32.72 9.24 -30.70
N LEU A 94 -32.87 9.33 -32.02
CA LEU A 94 -31.72 9.36 -32.94
C LEU A 94 -30.85 10.62 -32.75
N LEU A 95 -31.45 11.76 -32.40
CA LEU A 95 -30.71 12.97 -32.01
C LEU A 95 -29.90 12.75 -30.72
N GLU A 96 -30.45 12.02 -29.75
CA GLU A 96 -29.74 11.67 -28.52
C GLU A 96 -28.58 10.70 -28.79
N TRP A 97 -28.76 9.74 -29.71
CA TRP A 97 -27.70 8.84 -30.16
C TRP A 97 -26.56 9.62 -30.84
N LYS A 98 -26.92 10.53 -31.75
CA LYS A 98 -25.97 11.45 -32.41
C LYS A 98 -25.18 12.26 -31.37
N ARG A 99 -25.86 12.86 -30.40
CA ARG A 99 -25.23 13.67 -29.34
C ARG A 99 -24.20 12.85 -28.54
N ARG A 100 -24.54 11.61 -28.17
CA ARG A 100 -23.63 10.70 -27.45
C ARG A 100 -22.43 10.30 -28.30
N GLN A 101 -22.64 9.94 -29.57
CA GLN A 101 -21.58 9.61 -30.52
C GLN A 101 -20.56 10.75 -30.66
N VAL A 102 -21.05 11.99 -30.79
CA VAL A 102 -20.21 13.19 -30.87
C VAL A 102 -19.45 13.45 -29.56
N THR A 103 -20.13 13.32 -28.43
CA THR A 103 -19.50 13.57 -27.10
C THR A 103 -18.41 12.55 -26.81
N ALA A 104 -18.59 11.28 -27.19
CA ALA A 104 -17.59 10.23 -26.99
C ALA A 104 -16.32 10.43 -27.83
N SER A 105 -16.41 11.12 -28.98
CA SER A 105 -15.26 11.44 -29.84
C SER A 105 -14.44 12.63 -29.36
N SER A 106 -15.07 13.51 -28.58
CA SER A 106 -14.40 14.62 -27.89
C SER A 106 -13.63 14.01 -26.74
N GLY A 107 -12.50 13.37 -27.07
CA GLY A 107 -11.77 12.44 -26.21
C GLY A 107 -11.76 12.96 -24.79
N ARG A 108 -12.16 12.11 -23.83
CA ARG A 108 -12.29 12.45 -22.40
C ARG A 108 -11.19 13.43 -22.00
N GLN A 109 -11.51 14.72 -22.02
CA GLN A 109 -10.63 15.74 -21.49
C GLN A 109 -10.73 15.52 -20.00
N LEU A 110 -9.76 14.79 -19.45
CA LEU A 110 -9.59 14.73 -18.01
C LEU A 110 -9.37 16.17 -17.58
N SER A 111 -10.23 16.67 -16.69
CA SER A 111 -9.96 17.96 -16.06
C SER A 111 -8.64 17.86 -15.27
N GLU A 112 -8.00 18.99 -15.03
CA GLU A 112 -6.80 19.05 -14.19
C GLU A 112 -7.05 18.40 -12.82
N GLN A 113 -8.24 18.65 -12.24
CA GLN A 113 -8.70 17.99 -11.01
C GLN A 113 -8.80 16.46 -11.12
N GLN A 114 -9.31 15.93 -12.24
CA GLN A 114 -9.39 14.48 -12.46
C GLN A 114 -8.00 13.86 -12.62
N LEU A 115 -7.07 14.56 -13.28
CA LEU A 115 -5.69 14.13 -13.41
C LEU A 115 -4.99 14.09 -12.05
N GLU A 116 -5.15 15.15 -11.25
CA GLU A 116 -4.61 15.21 -9.88
C GLU A 116 -5.14 14.07 -9.00
N GLN A 117 -6.44 13.79 -9.05
CA GLN A 117 -7.05 12.68 -8.31
C GLN A 117 -6.46 11.32 -8.71
N ILE A 118 -6.28 11.08 -10.02
CA ILE A 118 -5.66 9.85 -10.51
C ILE A 118 -4.22 9.73 -10.02
N VAL A 119 -3.43 10.82 -10.12
CA VAL A 119 -2.04 10.83 -9.64
C VAL A 119 -1.97 10.56 -8.15
N GLN A 120 -2.80 11.22 -7.33
CA GLN A 120 -2.86 11.00 -5.89
C GLN A 120 -3.20 9.55 -5.55
N GLN A 121 -4.19 8.97 -6.23
CA GLN A 121 -4.60 7.59 -5.99
C GLN A 121 -3.51 6.57 -6.36
N VAL A 122 -2.79 6.81 -7.46
CA VAL A 122 -1.63 6.00 -7.85
C VAL A 122 -0.51 6.11 -6.82
N GLN A 123 -0.18 7.33 -6.38
CA GLN A 123 0.86 7.58 -5.37
C GLN A 123 0.52 6.89 -4.03
N GLN A 124 -0.72 7.01 -3.56
CA GLN A 124 -1.16 6.36 -2.32
C GLN A 124 -1.10 4.83 -2.42
N SER A 125 -1.50 4.28 -3.55
CA SER A 125 -1.42 2.83 -3.80
C SER A 125 0.05 2.35 -3.81
N LEU A 126 0.94 3.09 -4.47
CA LEU A 126 2.37 2.77 -4.51
C LEU A 126 3.06 2.90 -3.14
N ALA A 127 2.66 3.87 -2.31
CA ALA A 127 3.18 4.01 -0.96
C ALA A 127 2.88 2.76 -0.11
N THR A 128 1.64 2.25 -0.16
CA THR A 128 1.29 1.00 0.56
C THR A 128 2.04 -0.24 0.07
N LEU A 129 2.52 -0.21 -1.18
CA LEU A 129 3.29 -1.29 -1.80
C LEU A 129 4.81 -1.13 -1.63
N THR A 130 5.29 -0.05 -1.01
CA THR A 130 6.72 0.19 -0.80
C THR A 130 7.09 0.46 0.67
N GLU A 131 6.10 0.68 1.53
CA GLU A 131 6.31 0.96 2.95
C GLU A 131 6.88 -0.26 3.71
N VAL A 132 8.00 -0.02 4.40
CA VAL A 132 8.59 -0.96 5.36
C VAL A 132 7.92 -0.72 6.71
N LYS A 133 6.96 -1.60 7.06
CA LYS A 133 6.24 -1.54 8.34
C LYS A 133 6.64 -2.72 9.21
N LEU A 134 7.45 -2.46 10.24
CA LEU A 134 7.94 -3.49 11.16
C LEU A 134 7.39 -3.25 12.57
N ALA A 135 6.71 -4.24 13.13
CA ALA A 135 6.38 -4.30 14.55
C ALA A 135 7.47 -5.08 15.30
N VAL A 136 7.89 -4.57 16.46
CA VAL A 136 8.98 -5.15 17.26
C VAL A 136 8.52 -5.33 18.69
N GLN A 137 8.67 -6.54 19.23
CA GLN A 137 8.28 -6.85 20.60
C GLN A 137 9.24 -7.83 21.29
N PRO A 138 9.39 -7.76 22.61
CA PRO A 138 10.13 -8.76 23.36
C PRO A 138 9.29 -10.03 23.53
N VAL A 139 9.93 -11.18 23.39
CA VAL A 139 9.31 -12.50 23.61
C VAL A 139 10.24 -13.39 24.44
N GLY A 140 9.67 -14.38 25.12
CA GLY A 140 10.45 -15.50 25.63
C GLY A 140 10.63 -16.53 24.53
N LEU A 141 11.82 -17.12 24.40
CA LEU A 141 12.09 -18.18 23.44
C LEU A 141 12.56 -19.43 24.17
N VAL A 142 11.96 -20.58 23.82
CA VAL A 142 12.35 -21.88 24.36
C VAL A 142 12.84 -22.76 23.22
N LEU A 143 14.05 -23.30 23.35
CA LEU A 143 14.62 -24.23 22.37
C LEU A 143 14.06 -25.64 22.61
N VAL A 144 13.29 -26.18 21.66
CA VAL A 144 12.67 -27.51 21.72
C VAL A 144 12.98 -28.28 20.45
N ASN A 145 13.65 -29.43 20.55
CA ASN A 145 13.96 -30.32 19.42
C ASN A 145 14.53 -29.57 18.20
N HIS A 146 15.49 -28.66 18.42
CA HIS A 146 16.12 -27.79 17.41
C HIS A 146 15.23 -26.71 16.77
N GLY A 147 14.04 -26.45 17.32
CA GLY A 147 13.15 -25.37 16.93
C GLY A 147 12.91 -24.36 18.06
N TRP A 148 12.50 -23.15 17.70
CA TRP A 148 12.17 -22.09 18.65
C TRP A 148 10.67 -22.03 18.90
N LEU A 149 10.27 -22.16 20.17
CA LEU A 149 8.91 -21.87 20.61
C LEU A 149 8.86 -20.45 21.21
N SER A 150 8.03 -19.59 20.63
CA SER A 150 7.75 -18.25 21.13
C SER A 150 6.70 -18.31 22.24
N VAL A 151 6.99 -17.72 23.38
CA VAL A 151 6.08 -17.59 24.53
C VAL A 151 6.04 -16.12 24.98
N PRO A 152 4.94 -15.67 25.63
CA PRO A 152 4.92 -14.36 26.28
C PRO A 152 6.11 -14.23 27.23
N LEU A 153 6.75 -13.05 27.26
CA LEU A 153 7.95 -12.82 28.05
C LEU A 153 7.77 -13.17 29.54
N GLU A 154 6.60 -12.83 30.09
CA GLU A 154 6.21 -13.11 31.47
C GLU A 154 6.03 -14.61 31.76
N GLY A 155 5.67 -15.39 30.73
CA GLY A 155 5.47 -16.83 30.82
C GLY A 155 6.77 -17.64 30.74
N LEU A 156 7.91 -17.00 30.43
CA LEU A 156 9.18 -17.69 30.23
C LEU A 156 9.61 -18.44 31.50
N GLY A 157 9.54 -17.81 32.67
CA GLY A 157 9.90 -18.43 33.95
C GLY A 157 8.98 -19.58 34.40
N ALA A 158 7.74 -19.60 33.92
CA ALA A 158 6.76 -20.66 34.22
C ALA A 158 6.86 -21.87 33.27
N THR A 159 7.66 -21.77 32.21
CA THR A 159 7.74 -22.83 31.19
C THR A 159 8.64 -23.97 31.69
N THR A 160 8.04 -25.13 31.96
CA THR A 160 8.76 -26.31 32.45
C THR A 160 9.57 -26.96 31.31
N LEU A 161 10.89 -26.94 31.44
CA LEU A 161 11.80 -27.61 30.51
C LEU A 161 11.85 -29.10 30.86
N SER A 162 11.51 -29.96 29.90
CA SER A 162 11.44 -31.42 30.09
C SER A 162 12.79 -32.11 29.91
N LYS A 163 13.76 -31.46 29.27
CA LYS A 163 15.09 -32.02 28.99
C LYS A 163 16.20 -30.99 29.26
N PRO A 164 17.42 -31.42 29.66
CA PRO A 164 18.54 -30.54 29.98
C PRO A 164 19.18 -29.82 28.76
N ASP A 165 18.86 -30.24 27.54
CA ASP A 165 19.28 -29.60 26.29
C ASP A 165 18.33 -28.45 25.85
N GLN A 166 17.22 -28.24 26.59
CA GLN A 166 16.31 -27.13 26.36
C GLN A 166 16.81 -25.90 27.12
N GLY A 167 16.94 -24.78 26.41
CA GLY A 167 17.35 -23.49 26.99
C GLY A 167 16.25 -22.45 26.87
N GLN A 168 16.22 -21.53 27.84
CA GLN A 168 15.37 -20.33 27.81
C GLN A 168 16.21 -19.13 27.35
N TYR A 169 15.64 -18.35 26.44
CA TYR A 169 16.30 -17.22 25.80
C TYR A 169 15.38 -16.02 25.82
N LEU A 170 15.97 -14.83 25.86
CA LEU A 170 15.27 -13.60 25.55
C LEU A 170 15.21 -13.46 24.03
N GLY A 171 14.05 -13.15 23.49
CA GLY A 171 13.85 -12.95 22.06
C GLY A 171 13.43 -11.54 21.72
N VAL A 172 13.85 -11.07 20.54
CA VAL A 172 13.17 -9.97 19.84
C VAL A 172 12.40 -10.58 18.69
N GLU A 173 11.08 -10.45 18.71
CA GLU A 173 10.22 -10.81 17.59
C GLU A 173 9.98 -9.59 16.71
N VAL A 174 10.25 -9.74 15.42
CA VAL A 174 9.99 -8.72 14.41
C VAL A 174 8.93 -9.27 13.46
N THR A 175 7.85 -8.52 13.29
CA THR A 175 6.78 -8.83 12.35
C THR A 175 6.78 -7.81 11.24
N ASN A 176 6.90 -8.26 9.99
CA ASN A 176 6.72 -7.43 8.81
C ASN A 176 5.23 -7.29 8.53
N GLU A 177 4.64 -6.18 8.97
CA GLU A 177 3.26 -5.83 8.68
C GLU A 177 3.07 -5.29 7.26
N GLY A 178 4.16 -4.95 6.56
CA GLY A 178 4.16 -4.54 5.17
C GLY A 178 3.99 -5.71 4.19
N LEU A 179 3.91 -5.37 2.90
CA LEU A 179 3.85 -6.34 1.80
C LEU A 179 5.23 -6.61 1.19
N VAL A 180 6.17 -5.68 1.35
CA VAL A 180 7.52 -5.78 0.77
C VAL A 180 8.43 -6.58 1.68
N PRO A 181 9.19 -7.55 1.15
CA PRO A 181 10.19 -8.26 1.92
C PRO A 181 11.32 -7.35 2.37
N VAL A 182 11.75 -7.49 3.62
CA VAL A 182 12.79 -6.67 4.25
C VAL A 182 13.89 -7.54 4.80
N THR A 183 15.14 -7.15 4.57
CA THR A 183 16.28 -7.76 5.26
C THR A 183 16.46 -7.08 6.59
N VAL A 184 16.36 -7.83 7.69
CA VAL A 184 16.71 -7.36 9.04
C VAL A 184 18.20 -7.56 9.22
N ASN A 185 18.97 -6.49 9.47
CA ASN A 185 20.42 -6.57 9.65
C ASN A 185 20.84 -6.70 11.11
N ALA A 186 20.06 -6.13 12.03
CA ALA A 186 20.34 -6.19 13.45
C ALA A 186 19.06 -6.04 14.27
N VAL A 187 19.06 -6.64 15.46
CA VAL A 187 18.06 -6.44 16.50
C VAL A 187 18.75 -6.19 17.84
N GLY A 188 18.01 -5.65 18.80
CA GLY A 188 18.52 -5.50 20.14
C GLY A 188 17.55 -4.82 21.08
N ILE A 189 18.09 -4.33 22.18
CA ILE A 189 17.35 -3.67 23.26
C ILE A 189 17.95 -2.29 23.50
N ASP A 190 17.09 -1.27 23.53
CA ASP A 190 17.41 0.02 24.12
C ASP A 190 17.06 0.02 25.59
N VAL A 191 17.89 0.68 26.38
CA VAL A 191 17.73 0.84 27.82
C VAL A 191 17.76 2.32 28.17
N ASP A 192 16.74 2.77 28.88
CA ASP A 192 16.67 4.14 29.39
C ASP A 192 17.41 4.23 30.73
N ILE A 193 18.39 5.14 30.76
CA ILE A 193 19.29 5.40 31.88
C ILE A 193 19.12 6.83 32.43
N ASP A 194 17.98 7.48 32.16
CA ASP A 194 17.67 8.88 32.51
C ASP A 194 18.68 9.91 31.96
N ALA A 195 19.45 9.54 30.94
CA ALA A 195 20.43 10.41 30.30
C ALA A 195 19.84 11.11 29.07
N SER A 196 18.59 11.58 29.15
CA SER A 196 17.88 12.19 28.02
C SER A 196 18.73 13.25 27.30
N PRO A 197 18.84 13.21 25.95
CA PRO A 197 18.08 12.39 25.00
C PRO A 197 18.70 11.01 24.70
N PHE A 198 19.69 10.57 25.47
CA PHE A 198 20.48 9.37 25.18
C PHE A 198 19.95 8.14 25.93
N TYR A 199 19.65 7.09 25.16
CA TYR A 199 19.48 5.71 25.65
C TYR A 199 20.71 4.90 25.26
N ALA A 200 21.00 3.84 26.02
CA ALA A 200 22.05 2.90 25.68
C ALA A 200 21.46 1.73 24.89
N SER A 201 22.14 1.30 23.82
CA SER A 201 21.68 0.18 22.99
C SER A 201 22.56 -1.05 23.19
N TYR A 202 21.95 -2.18 23.51
CA TYR A 202 22.55 -3.50 23.44
C TYR A 202 22.06 -4.21 22.17
N GLN A 203 22.92 -4.34 21.18
CA GLN A 203 22.65 -5.14 19.99
C GLN A 203 22.94 -6.61 20.28
N PHE A 204 22.05 -7.52 19.86
CA PHE A 204 22.26 -8.94 20.08
C PHE A 204 23.51 -9.39 19.32
N LEU A 205 24.45 -10.00 20.07
CA LEU A 205 25.73 -10.46 19.55
C LEU A 205 25.56 -11.75 18.74
N LEU A 206 26.49 -11.97 17.82
CA LEU A 206 26.41 -12.94 16.72
C LEU A 206 26.59 -14.42 17.10
N ASP A 207 26.73 -14.78 18.37
CA ASP A 207 27.08 -16.15 18.77
C ASP A 207 26.09 -16.75 19.76
N ASP A 208 25.15 -17.52 19.21
CA ASP A 208 24.66 -18.78 19.82
C ASP A 208 23.93 -19.72 18.84
N SER A 209 23.87 -19.40 17.54
CA SER A 209 23.42 -20.38 16.52
C SER A 209 23.98 -20.04 15.14
N SER A 210 24.15 -21.09 14.33
CA SER A 210 24.83 -21.17 13.04
C SER A 210 24.21 -20.37 11.88
N PHE A 211 23.67 -19.17 12.12
CA PHE A 211 22.95 -18.37 11.13
C PHE A 211 23.53 -16.96 10.99
N LEU A 212 23.57 -16.47 9.75
CA LEU A 212 23.90 -15.08 9.46
C LEU A 212 22.90 -14.16 10.17
N PRO A 213 23.35 -13.03 10.74
CA PRO A 213 22.51 -12.12 11.53
C PRO A 213 21.47 -11.44 10.65
N SER A 214 21.75 -11.37 9.35
CA SER A 214 20.83 -10.91 8.34
C SER A 214 19.83 -11.99 7.96
N ARG A 215 18.55 -11.73 8.25
CA ARG A 215 17.45 -12.59 7.82
C ARG A 215 16.48 -11.78 6.97
N ARG A 216 16.13 -12.33 5.81
CA ARG A 216 15.06 -11.80 4.97
C ARG A 216 13.72 -12.19 5.57
N LEU A 217 12.86 -11.20 5.77
CA LEU A 217 11.53 -11.33 6.32
C LEU A 217 10.51 -10.97 5.23
N GLU A 218 9.73 -11.96 4.77
CA GLU A 218 8.70 -11.76 3.76
C GLU A 218 7.59 -10.83 4.27
N GLY A 219 6.83 -10.22 3.35
CA GLY A 219 5.64 -9.46 3.72
C GLY A 219 4.66 -10.33 4.50
N LYS A 220 4.03 -9.77 5.54
CA LYS A 220 3.09 -10.46 6.44
C LYS A 220 3.68 -11.68 7.17
N SER A 221 5.01 -11.70 7.39
CA SER A 221 5.67 -12.77 8.14
C SER A 221 6.38 -12.24 9.39
N SER A 222 6.69 -13.13 10.33
CA SER A 222 7.44 -12.83 11.54
C SER A 222 8.64 -13.74 11.71
N ALA A 223 9.63 -13.23 12.45
CA ALA A 223 10.79 -14.00 12.88
C ALA A 223 11.23 -13.54 14.26
N SER A 224 11.87 -14.43 15.00
CA SER A 224 12.39 -14.15 16.33
C SER A 224 13.90 -14.35 16.35
N TRP A 225 14.59 -13.47 17.06
CA TRP A 225 16.04 -13.50 17.26
C TRP A 225 16.34 -13.77 18.72
N PRO A 226 16.95 -14.92 19.06
CA PRO A 226 17.29 -15.27 20.42
C PRO A 226 18.55 -14.56 20.90
N ALA A 227 18.60 -14.28 22.20
CA ALA A 227 19.77 -13.86 22.94
C ALA A 227 19.82 -14.61 24.27
N HIS A 228 21.02 -15.07 24.61
CA HIS A 228 21.26 -15.76 25.87
C HIS A 228 21.09 -14.80 27.06
N ILE A 229 20.22 -15.16 28.00
CA ILE A 229 19.81 -14.30 29.12
C ILE A 229 21.01 -13.82 29.95
N PRO A 230 21.96 -14.68 30.37
CA PRO A 230 23.17 -14.25 31.07
C PRO A 230 24.01 -13.21 30.30
N THR A 231 24.08 -13.31 28.97
CA THR A 231 24.84 -12.36 28.14
C THR A 231 24.15 -11.00 28.10
N VAL A 232 22.83 -10.99 27.96
CA VAL A 232 22.01 -9.76 28.04
C VAL A 232 22.17 -9.11 29.42
N GLN A 233 22.08 -9.91 30.49
CA GLN A 233 22.25 -9.45 31.87
C GLN A 233 23.61 -8.78 32.08
N ALA A 234 24.70 -9.45 31.70
CA ALA A 234 26.05 -8.91 31.83
C ALA A 234 26.18 -7.58 31.09
N SER A 235 25.66 -7.49 29.86
CA SER A 235 25.73 -6.28 29.04
C SER A 235 24.95 -5.11 29.65
N ILE A 236 23.74 -5.36 30.17
CA ILE A 236 22.92 -4.33 30.81
C ILE A 236 23.57 -3.85 32.12
N LEU A 237 24.16 -4.75 32.90
CA LEU A 237 24.90 -4.38 34.10
C LEU A 237 26.16 -3.56 33.77
N GLU A 238 26.88 -3.88 32.69
CA GLU A 238 28.02 -3.07 32.23
C GLU A 238 27.58 -1.68 31.76
N ILE A 239 26.44 -1.57 31.06
CA ILE A 239 25.82 -0.27 30.74
C ILE A 239 25.54 0.51 32.03
N ALA A 240 24.87 -0.10 33.00
CA ALA A 240 24.53 0.54 34.26
C ALA A 240 25.77 1.04 35.02
N LYS A 241 26.85 0.24 35.06
CA LYS A 241 28.14 0.63 35.64
C LYS A 241 28.80 1.77 34.89
N THR A 242 28.84 1.69 33.56
CA THR A 242 29.49 2.69 32.70
C THR A 242 28.86 4.07 32.89
N TYR A 243 27.52 4.13 32.92
CA TYR A 243 26.79 5.37 33.11
C TYR A 243 26.54 5.72 34.57
N ARG A 244 26.89 4.83 35.52
CA ARG A 244 26.60 4.94 36.96
C ARG A 244 25.12 5.27 37.23
N ARG A 245 24.22 4.60 36.53
CA ARG A 245 22.75 4.79 36.58
C ARG A 245 22.07 3.44 36.51
N VAL A 246 20.96 3.25 37.23
CA VAL A 246 20.16 2.02 37.10
C VAL A 246 19.13 2.21 35.99
N PRO A 247 19.12 1.33 34.97
CA PRO A 247 18.08 1.24 33.97
C PRO A 247 16.65 1.29 34.53
N ARG A 248 15.75 2.06 33.92
CA ARG A 248 14.34 2.15 34.35
C ARG A 248 13.38 1.39 33.45
N ARG A 249 13.60 1.49 32.14
CA ARG A 249 12.75 0.89 31.11
C ARG A 249 13.60 0.42 29.95
N PHE A 250 13.06 -0.51 29.19
CA PHE A 250 13.68 -1.01 27.97
C PHE A 250 12.66 -1.05 26.83
N ARG A 251 13.15 -1.12 25.59
CA ARG A 251 12.35 -1.46 24.42
C ARG A 251 13.19 -2.26 23.44
N CYS A 252 12.54 -3.08 22.62
CA CYS A 252 13.23 -3.76 21.54
C CYS A 252 13.37 -2.86 20.32
N PHE A 253 14.36 -3.12 19.48
CA PHE A 253 14.52 -2.45 18.20
C PHE A 253 14.97 -3.41 17.10
N VAL A 254 14.74 -2.98 15.86
CA VAL A 254 15.26 -3.62 14.64
C VAL A 254 15.86 -2.56 13.71
N LYS A 255 16.95 -2.93 13.05
CA LYS A 255 17.57 -2.16 11.97
C LYS A 255 17.41 -2.92 10.66
N PRO A 256 16.49 -2.51 9.78
CA PRO A 256 16.41 -3.08 8.44
C PRO A 256 17.60 -2.65 7.59
N GLY A 257 17.92 -3.41 6.53
CA GLY A 257 19.02 -3.09 5.62
C GLY A 257 18.74 -1.91 4.69
N ALA A 258 17.46 -1.59 4.48
CA ALA A 258 17.00 -0.37 3.84
C ALA A 258 15.86 0.21 4.68
N GLY A 259 15.97 1.48 5.06
CA GLY A 259 14.99 2.19 5.88
C GLY A 259 15.49 2.59 7.27
N ASP A 260 14.65 3.35 7.97
CA ASP A 260 14.92 3.79 9.34
C ASP A 260 14.73 2.66 10.35
N ARG A 261 15.36 2.83 11.51
CA ARG A 261 15.22 1.91 12.65
C ARG A 261 13.75 1.84 13.10
N ALA A 262 13.23 0.63 13.29
CA ALA A 262 11.92 0.44 13.92
C ALA A 262 12.09 0.04 15.40
N GLU A 263 11.19 0.56 16.24
CA GLU A 263 11.31 0.53 17.70
C GLU A 263 10.00 0.02 18.29
N GLY A 264 10.11 -0.86 19.29
CA GLY A 264 8.98 -1.32 20.08
C GLY A 264 8.59 -0.32 21.16
N THR A 265 7.58 -0.70 21.96
CA THR A 265 7.12 0.09 23.09
C THR A 265 8.08 0.00 24.27
N TRP A 266 8.24 1.10 25.00
CA TRP A 266 8.95 1.10 26.28
C TRP A 266 8.18 0.31 27.34
N MET A 267 8.87 -0.58 28.03
CA MET A 267 8.36 -1.42 29.11
C MET A 267 9.24 -1.26 30.36
N SER A 268 8.69 -1.49 31.55
CA SER A 268 9.49 -1.48 32.80
C SER A 268 10.63 -2.48 32.69
N ILE A 269 11.83 -2.10 33.15
CA ILE A 269 13.02 -2.94 33.10
C ILE A 269 12.81 -4.29 33.80
N LEU A 270 11.88 -4.36 34.75
CA LEU A 270 11.54 -5.56 35.52
C LEU A 270 10.98 -6.69 34.67
N HIS A 271 10.40 -6.40 33.51
CA HIS A 271 9.93 -7.46 32.61
C HIS A 271 11.08 -8.21 31.93
N LEU A 272 12.31 -7.70 31.96
CA LEU A 272 13.46 -8.45 31.46
C LEU A 272 13.76 -9.65 32.36
N PRO A 273 13.92 -10.87 31.81
CA PRO A 273 14.19 -12.08 32.58
C PRO A 273 15.65 -12.17 33.04
N ILE A 274 16.27 -11.04 33.40
CA ILE A 274 17.66 -10.93 33.85
C ILE A 274 17.78 -10.71 35.36
N TRP A 275 16.65 -10.47 36.03
CA TRP A 275 16.59 -10.14 37.46
C TRP A 275 16.38 -11.41 38.29
N LYS A 276 16.95 -11.42 39.50
CA LYS A 276 16.60 -12.43 40.52
C LYS A 276 15.19 -12.14 41.04
N SER A 277 14.49 -13.17 41.51
CA SER A 277 13.09 -13.12 41.95
C SER A 277 12.81 -12.18 43.14
N ASP A 278 13.83 -11.63 43.79
CA ASP A 278 13.74 -10.75 44.96
C ASP A 278 13.89 -9.25 44.64
N ILE A 279 14.03 -8.88 43.36
CA ILE A 279 14.18 -7.49 42.92
C ILE A 279 12.81 -6.89 42.60
N THR A 280 12.44 -5.82 43.31
CA THR A 280 11.20 -5.06 43.14
C THR A 280 11.46 -3.68 42.55
N GLU A 281 10.42 -3.03 42.01
CA GLU A 281 10.49 -1.67 41.47
C GLU A 281 10.98 -0.66 42.51
N GLU A 282 10.49 -0.79 43.74
CA GLU A 282 10.87 0.03 44.88
C GLU A 282 12.38 -0.10 45.21
N ARG A 283 12.92 -1.33 45.21
CA ARG A 283 14.36 -1.56 45.43
C ARG A 283 15.22 -0.97 44.30
N LEU A 284 14.75 -0.99 43.06
CA LEU A 284 15.47 -0.36 41.94
C LEU A 284 15.42 1.18 42.01
N LEU A 285 14.31 1.75 42.48
CA LEU A 285 14.15 3.19 42.71
C LEU A 285 15.01 3.68 43.88
N ASP A 286 15.09 2.92 44.97
CA ASP A 286 15.93 3.23 46.14
C ASP A 286 17.41 3.27 45.75
N VAL A 287 17.89 2.25 45.01
CA VAL A 287 19.28 2.21 44.51
C VAL A 287 19.57 3.41 43.59
N ASN A 288 18.60 3.81 42.78
CA ASN A 288 18.73 4.99 41.91
C ASN A 288 18.81 6.30 42.70
N THR A 289 18.00 6.44 43.76
CA THR A 289 17.99 7.62 44.61
C THR A 289 19.32 7.76 45.36
N SER A 290 19.80 6.66 45.96
CA SER A 290 21.11 6.64 46.63
C SER A 290 22.29 6.86 45.68
N ALA A 291 22.22 6.37 44.44
CA ALA A 291 23.25 6.60 43.42
C ALA A 291 23.26 8.08 42.94
N ALA A 292 22.08 8.70 42.79
CA ALA A 292 21.96 10.10 42.41
C ALA A 292 22.45 11.06 43.52
N GLU A 293 22.13 10.75 44.78
CA GLU A 293 22.61 11.50 45.96
C GLU A 293 24.13 11.40 46.12
N SER A 294 24.70 10.21 45.89
CA SER A 294 26.15 10.00 45.92
C SER A 294 26.88 10.81 44.83
N GLN A 295 26.32 10.89 43.62
CA GLN A 295 26.87 11.73 42.54
C GLN A 295 26.79 13.23 42.84
N GLN A 296 25.70 13.69 43.47
CA GLN A 296 25.57 15.09 43.87
C GLN A 296 26.59 15.48 44.94
N TRP A 297 26.83 14.61 45.93
CA TRP A 297 27.82 14.83 46.97
C TRP A 297 29.27 14.86 46.43
N GLU A 298 29.63 13.93 45.54
CA GLU A 298 30.95 13.93 44.86
C GLU A 298 31.16 15.18 43.99
N SER A 299 30.12 15.65 43.29
CA SER A 299 30.20 16.87 42.47
C SER A 299 30.26 18.16 43.29
N GLY A 300 29.72 18.15 44.52
CA GLY A 300 29.75 19.29 45.44
C GLY A 300 31.06 19.44 46.22
N GLN A 301 31.83 18.37 46.40
CA GLN A 301 33.15 18.43 47.05
C GLN A 301 34.29 18.86 46.11
N GLY A 302 34.05 18.94 44.80
CA GLY A 302 35.01 19.45 43.81
C GLY A 302 35.03 20.98 43.66
N THR A 303 34.14 21.69 44.35
CA THR A 303 34.05 23.16 44.34
C THR A 303 34.08 23.70 45.76
N SER A 304 35.23 23.59 46.43
CA SER A 304 35.57 24.34 47.65
C SER A 304 37.07 24.50 47.74
#